data_AF-A0A356U9L9-F1
#
_entry.id   AF-A0A356U9L9-F1
#
_cell.length_a   1.000
_cell.length_b   1.000
_cell.length_c   1.000
_cell.angle_alpha   90.00
_cell.angle_beta   90.00
_cell.angle_gamma   90.00
#
_symmetry.space_group_name_H-M   'P 1'
#
loop_
_entity.id
_entity.type
_entity.pdbx_description
1 polymer ?
#
loop_
_entity_poly.entity_id
_entity_poly.type
_entity_poly.pdbx_seq_one_letter_code
_entity_poly.pdbx_strand_id
1 'polypeptide(L)'
;RIKLKKLGEYQKQRHNHAHYYNEALQETDLIRPVTMDNVNHAWHLYILQSENRQAITEHLKSKGVATGIYYPVPLHLQKAYTNLGYHPGDLPHAEYL
;
A
#
# COMPACT_ATOMS: atom_id res chain seq x y z
N ARG A 1 24.04 15.77 -0.31
CA ARG A 1 24.28 14.53 0.48
C ARG A 1 23.82 14.62 1.96
N ILE A 2 22.92 15.53 2.35
CA ILE A 2 22.48 15.68 3.76
C ILE A 2 21.46 14.60 4.17
N LYS A 3 20.48 14.28 3.31
CA LYS A 3 19.43 13.30 3.62
C LYS A 3 19.92 11.85 3.76
N LEU A 4 20.89 11.45 2.93
CA LEU A 4 21.42 10.08 2.94
C LEU A 4 22.03 9.69 4.29
N LYS A 5 22.68 10.65 4.99
CA LYS A 5 23.24 10.42 6.33
C LYS A 5 22.17 10.09 7.38
N LYS A 6 20.93 10.52 7.17
CA LYS A 6 19.78 10.28 8.06
C LYS A 6 18.95 9.06 7.67
N LEU A 7 19.35 8.33 6.62
CA LEU A 7 18.55 7.22 6.09
C LEU A 7 18.25 6.15 7.14
N GLY A 8 19.26 5.74 7.93
CA GLY A 8 19.07 4.73 8.97
C GLY A 8 18.05 5.15 10.04
N GLU A 9 18.06 6.42 10.44
CA GLU A 9 17.10 6.99 11.39
C GLU A 9 15.68 6.99 10.81
N TYR A 10 15.52 7.47 9.57
CA TYR A 10 14.22 7.51 8.90
C TYR A 10 13.65 6.13 8.65
N GLN A 11 14.49 5.16 8.31
CA GLN A 11 14.08 3.76 8.19
C GLN A 11 13.58 3.24 9.54
N LYS A 12 14.34 3.42 10.62
CA LYS A 12 13.91 3.00 11.97
C LYS A 12 12.55 3.58 12.37
N GLN A 13 12.33 4.87 12.10
CA GLN A 13 11.03 5.52 12.37
C GLN A 13 9.89 4.87 11.57
N ARG A 14 10.11 4.56 10.29
CA ARG A 14 9.10 3.87 9.47
C ARG A 14 8.79 2.47 9.96
N HIS A 15 9.80 1.72 10.41
CA HIS A 15 9.58 0.41 11.03
C HIS A 15 8.73 0.52 12.31
N ASN A 16 9.01 1.51 13.16
CA ASN A 16 8.22 1.73 14.37
C ASN A 16 6.76 2.05 14.04
N HIS A 17 6.49 2.90 13.05
CA HIS A 17 5.13 3.19 12.61
C HIS A 17 4.42 1.99 12.00
N ALA A 18 5.11 1.20 11.16
CA ALA A 18 4.53 -0.01 10.56
C ALA A 18 4.19 -1.06 11.63
N HIS A 19 5.05 -1.22 12.64
CA HIS A 19 4.78 -2.09 13.78
C HIS A 19 3.56 -1.62 14.58
N TYR A 20 3.51 -0.32 14.90
CA TYR A 20 2.35 0.28 15.58
C TYR A 20 1.05 0.07 14.80
N TYR A 21 1.03 0.31 13.48
CA TYR A 21 -0.16 0.04 12.67
C TYR A 21 -0.52 -1.43 12.62
N ASN A 22 0.47 -2.33 12.55
CA ASN A 22 0.20 -3.75 12.62
C ASN A 22 -0.53 -4.09 13.92
N GLU A 23 -0.02 -3.68 15.07
CA GLU A 23 -0.67 -3.95 16.37
C GLU A 23 -2.05 -3.27 16.47
N ALA A 24 -2.15 -1.99 16.15
CA ALA A 24 -3.38 -1.21 16.32
C ALA A 24 -4.52 -1.65 15.39
N LEU A 25 -4.22 -2.25 14.24
CA LEU A 25 -5.21 -2.67 13.24
C LEU A 25 -5.47 -4.18 13.28
N GLN A 26 -4.92 -4.92 14.24
CA GLN A 26 -5.00 -6.39 14.26
C GLN A 26 -6.44 -6.93 14.38
N GLU A 27 -7.33 -6.20 15.05
CA GLU A 27 -8.73 -6.58 15.28
C GLU A 27 -9.68 -6.01 14.22
N THR A 28 -9.15 -5.50 13.11
CA THR A 28 -9.95 -4.96 12.00
C THR A 28 -10.03 -5.96 10.85
N ASP A 29 -11.05 -5.83 10.00
CA ASP A 29 -11.19 -6.62 8.77
C ASP A 29 -10.24 -6.15 7.64
N LEU A 30 -9.32 -5.23 7.94
CA LEU A 30 -8.32 -4.76 6.98
C LEU A 30 -7.22 -5.81 6.79
N ILE A 31 -6.91 -6.13 5.53
CA ILE A 31 -5.74 -6.95 5.22
C ILE A 31 -4.51 -6.06 5.35
N ARG A 32 -3.64 -6.41 6.30
CA ARG A 32 -2.39 -5.71 6.60
C ARG A 32 -1.25 -6.17 5.69
N PRO A 33 -0.26 -5.30 5.40
CA PRO A 33 0.91 -5.70 4.64
C PRO A 33 1.78 -6.65 5.47
N VAL A 34 2.24 -7.74 4.85
CA VAL A 34 3.12 -8.72 5.47
C VAL A 34 4.53 -8.61 4.92
N THR A 35 5.52 -8.93 5.75
CA THR A 35 6.92 -9.02 5.36
C THR A 35 7.39 -10.46 5.50
N MET A 36 8.20 -10.93 4.55
CA MET A 36 8.83 -12.24 4.65
C MET A 36 9.95 -12.23 5.71
N ASP A 37 10.24 -13.41 6.26
CA ASP A 37 11.41 -13.61 7.11
C ASP A 37 12.68 -13.19 6.38
N ASN A 38 13.62 -12.58 7.12
CA ASN A 38 14.89 -12.06 6.61
C ASN A 38 14.78 -10.90 5.60
N VAL A 39 13.62 -10.26 5.46
CA VAL A 39 13.46 -9.03 4.66
C VAL A 39 13.43 -7.79 5.56
N ASN A 40 14.34 -6.85 5.30
CA ASN A 40 14.31 -5.53 5.93
C ASN A 40 13.50 -4.55 5.06
N HIS A 41 12.17 -4.56 5.22
CA HIS A 41 11.26 -3.78 4.38
C HIS A 41 11.41 -2.27 4.62
N ALA A 42 11.56 -1.47 3.57
CA ALA A 42 11.81 -0.02 3.73
C ALA A 42 10.57 0.82 4.04
N TRP A 43 9.39 0.22 4.04
CA TRP A 43 8.12 0.84 4.40
C TRP A 43 7.91 2.19 3.69
N HIS A 44 8.16 2.21 2.38
CA HIS A 44 7.89 3.41 1.57
C HIS A 44 6.41 3.80 1.66
N LEU A 45 5.53 2.79 1.61
CA LEU A 45 4.10 2.89 1.82
C LEU A 45 3.69 1.77 2.79
N TYR A 46 2.63 2.01 3.56
CA TYR A 46 1.95 1.01 4.36
C TYR A 46 0.58 0.76 3.71
N ILE A 47 0.49 -0.30 2.90
CA ILE A 47 -0.67 -0.56 2.05
C ILE A 47 -1.64 -1.51 2.75
N LEU A 48 -2.88 -1.06 2.93
CA LEU A 48 -3.99 -1.85 3.45
C LEU A 48 -4.89 -2.28 2.29
N GLN A 49 -5.49 -3.46 2.39
CA GLN A 49 -6.47 -3.94 1.42
C GLN A 49 -7.84 -4.15 2.07
N SER A 50 -8.91 -3.82 1.33
CA SER A 50 -10.29 -3.99 1.77
C SER A 50 -11.25 -3.87 0.57
N GLU A 51 -12.27 -4.71 0.54
CA GLU A 51 -13.41 -4.58 -0.39
C GLU A 51 -14.17 -3.24 -0.20
N ASN A 52 -14.12 -2.68 1.02
CA ASN A 52 -14.79 -1.42 1.37
C ASN A 52 -13.85 -0.21 1.26
N ARG A 53 -12.80 -0.28 0.42
CA ARG A 53 -11.78 0.77 0.27
C ARG A 53 -12.38 2.18 0.19
N GLN A 54 -13.40 2.39 -0.65
CA GLN A 54 -13.99 3.71 -0.84
C GLN A 54 -14.54 4.27 0.48
N ALA A 55 -15.40 3.52 1.18
CA ALA A 55 -16.00 3.94 2.45
C ALA A 55 -14.93 4.25 3.52
N ILE A 56 -13.86 3.45 3.57
CA ILE A 56 -12.74 3.66 4.50
C ILE A 56 -11.98 4.95 4.15
N THR A 57 -11.67 5.16 2.87
CA THR A 57 -10.96 6.38 2.44
C THR A 57 -11.79 7.65 2.69
N GLU A 58 -13.11 7.60 2.48
CA GLU A 58 -14.02 8.70 2.78
C GLU A 58 -14.13 8.95 4.28
N HIS A 59 -14.24 7.90 5.10
CA HIS A 59 -14.26 8.01 6.55
C HIS A 59 -12.97 8.66 7.08
N LEU A 60 -11.80 8.16 6.66
CA LEU A 60 -10.51 8.72 7.06
C LEU A 60 -10.37 10.18 6.62
N LYS A 61 -10.77 10.51 5.39
CA LYS A 61 -10.79 11.89 4.90
C LYS A 61 -11.68 12.79 5.75
N SER A 62 -12.87 12.31 6.15
CA SER A 62 -13.78 13.06 7.03
C SER A 62 -13.17 13.37 8.41
N LYS A 63 -12.17 12.58 8.83
CA LYS A 63 -11.40 12.77 10.07
C LYS A 63 -10.08 13.53 9.85
N GLY A 64 -9.85 14.06 8.65
CA GLY A 64 -8.63 14.80 8.30
C GLY A 64 -7.41 13.91 8.04
N VAL A 65 -7.60 12.59 7.87
CA VAL A 65 -6.51 11.66 7.56
C VAL A 65 -6.41 11.50 6.04
N ALA A 66 -5.29 11.95 5.48
CA ALA A 66 -5.00 11.79 4.06
C ALA A 66 -4.56 10.37 3.73
N THR A 67 -5.08 9.82 2.63
CA THR A 67 -4.75 8.50 2.09
C THR A 67 -4.47 8.59 0.58
N GLY A 68 -3.88 7.53 0.01
CA GLY A 68 -3.64 7.41 -1.43
C GLY A 68 -3.92 6.00 -1.92
N ILE A 69 -4.24 5.86 -3.21
CA ILE A 69 -4.45 4.58 -3.89
C ILE A 69 -3.23 4.28 -4.78
N TYR A 70 -2.58 3.15 -4.54
CA TYR A 70 -1.37 2.71 -5.24
C TYR A 70 -1.57 1.28 -5.75
N TYR A 71 -2.09 1.07 -6.96
CA TYR A 71 -2.56 2.06 -7.95
C TYR A 71 -3.98 1.72 -8.40
N PRO A 72 -4.78 2.69 -8.90
CA PRO A 72 -6.19 2.44 -9.23
C PRO A 72 -6.42 1.65 -10.53
N VAL A 73 -5.41 1.55 -11.40
CA VAL A 73 -5.51 0.82 -12.68
C VAL A 73 -4.22 0.01 -12.88
N PRO A 74 -4.31 -1.33 -13.02
CA PRO A 74 -3.14 -2.17 -13.23
C PRO A 74 -2.51 -1.91 -14.60
N LEU A 75 -1.21 -2.19 -14.71
CA LEU A 75 -0.42 -1.81 -15.88
C LEU A 75 -0.97 -2.38 -17.20
N HIS A 76 -1.42 -3.63 -17.23
CA HIS A 76 -1.91 -4.25 -18.46
C HIS A 76 -3.21 -3.64 -18.99
N LEU A 77 -3.95 -2.91 -18.16
CA LEU A 77 -5.16 -2.18 -18.56
C LEU A 77 -4.92 -0.69 -18.83
N GLN A 78 -3.70 -0.20 -18.64
CA GLN A 78 -3.36 1.18 -18.97
C GLN A 78 -3.35 1.37 -20.50
N LYS A 79 -3.82 2.54 -20.95
CA LYS A 79 -3.86 2.90 -22.38
C LYS A 79 -2.50 2.79 -23.08
N ALA A 80 -1.40 2.99 -22.35
CA ALA A 80 -0.05 2.90 -22.89
C ALA A 80 0.36 1.47 -23.32
N TYR A 81 -0.35 0.44 -22.85
CA TYR A 81 -0.02 -0.97 -23.07
C TYR A 81 -1.07 -1.74 -23.87
N THR A 82 -2.01 -1.05 -24.53
CA THR A 82 -3.07 -1.70 -25.32
C THR A 82 -2.52 -2.56 -26.46
N ASN A 83 -1.31 -2.26 -26.94
CA ASN A 83 -0.62 -3.04 -27.98
C ASN A 83 -0.08 -4.39 -27.49
N LEU A 84 -0.09 -4.67 -26.17
CA LEU A 84 0.35 -5.95 -25.62
C LEU A 84 -0.74 -7.04 -25.68
N GLY A 85 -1.98 -6.69 -26.01
CA GLY A 85 -3.07 -7.66 -26.24
C GLY A 85 -3.66 -8.28 -24.98
N TYR A 86 -3.40 -7.71 -23.80
CA TYR A 86 -4.05 -8.13 -22.56
C TYR A 86 -5.49 -7.63 -22.46
N HIS A 87 -6.30 -8.38 -21.73
CA HIS A 87 -7.70 -8.10 -21.44
C HIS A 87 -7.97 -8.17 -19.93
N PRO A 88 -9.07 -7.57 -19.44
CA PRO A 88 -9.55 -7.81 -18.09
C PRO A 88 -9.75 -9.31 -17.84
N GLY A 89 -9.26 -9.78 -16.69
CA GLY A 89 -9.25 -11.19 -16.30
C GLY A 89 -7.92 -11.91 -16.54
N ASP A 90 -7.02 -11.35 -17.36
CA ASP A 90 -5.74 -12.01 -17.68
C ASP A 90 -4.78 -11.99 -16.49
N LEU A 91 -4.83 -10.95 -15.65
CA LEU A 91 -3.97 -10.78 -14.47
C LEU A 91 -4.80 -10.49 -13.21
N PRO A 92 -5.58 -11.47 -12.70
CA PRO A 92 -6.60 -11.25 -11.68
C PRO A 92 -6.04 -10.69 -10.36
N HIS A 93 -4.81 -11.05 -9.97
CA HIS A 93 -4.18 -10.50 -8.77
C HIS A 93 -3.80 -9.03 -8.88
N ALA A 94 -3.55 -8.52 -10.10
CA ALA A 94 -3.26 -7.11 -10.33
C ALA A 94 -4.56 -6.29 -10.44
N GLU A 95 -5.63 -6.92 -10.90
CA GLU A 95 -6.96 -6.32 -11.04
C GLU A 95 -7.75 -6.31 -9.73
N TYR A 96 -7.45 -7.26 -8.85
CA TYR A 96 -8.04 -7.34 -7.53
C TYR A 96 -7.63 -6.11 -6.70
N LEU A 97 -8.65 -5.35 -6.28
CA LEU A 97 -8.66 -4.08 -5.49
C LEU A 97 -8.53 -2.77 -6.28
#